data_AF-A0A9D4L5Z2-F1
#
_entry.id   AF-A0A9D4L5Z2-F1
#
_cell.length_a   1.000
_cell.length_b   1.000
_cell.length_c   1.000
_cell.angle_alpha   90.00
_cell.angle_beta   90.00
_cell.angle_gamma   90.00
#
_symmetry.space_group_name_H-M   'P 1'
#
loop_
_entity.id
_entity.type
_entity.pdbx_description
1 polymer ?
#
loop_
_entity_poly.entity_id
_entity_poly.type
_entity_poly.pdbx_seq_one_letter_code
_entity_poly.pdbx_strand_id
1 'polypeptide(L)'
;MKLLHVRTQSVSLRIRLHYERTQSVSPGIRLHYVTPRYPECVTAHTTALCKDHECVTAHEAALCKDQEYVTAHEAALCKDLECVTAHEAALCKDPECVTAHEAVLCKDPQCVTAHEAALCKDPECVTAHKASLYKYPECVTAHKTALCKDPECVTVHETTLCKDQEYVTAHEAVLCKDPECVTAHKAALCKDLECVTAHKASLYKYPECVTAHKTALCKDPECFTAHEAALCKDPEYVTAHEAALCKDLECVTAHEAALCNDPKDPECVTAHEAALCKYLECVTAHEAALCNDLECVTAHEAALCKDPECVTAQHGAALC
;
A
#
# COMPACT_ATOMS: atom_id res chain seq x y z
N MET A 1 -0.21 58.99 63.09
CA MET A 1 -1.51 58.28 63.04
C MET A 1 -2.03 58.30 61.61
N LYS A 2 -2.62 57.18 61.17
CA LYS A 2 -3.15 56.78 59.83
C LYS A 2 -2.07 56.34 58.83
N LEU A 3 -1.83 55.03 58.66
CA LEU A 3 -2.57 53.96 57.96
C LEU A 3 -2.59 54.09 56.42
N LEU A 4 -1.92 53.11 55.80
CA LEU A 4 -2.20 52.37 54.55
C LEU A 4 -2.74 53.13 53.32
N HIS A 5 -2.00 53.00 52.21
CA HIS A 5 -2.37 51.98 51.22
C HIS A 5 -1.15 51.49 50.42
N VAL A 6 -0.89 50.19 50.54
CA VAL A 6 -0.09 49.41 49.59
C VAL A 6 -0.93 49.26 48.33
N ARG A 7 -0.36 49.58 47.16
CA ARG A 7 -0.57 48.73 45.99
C ARG A 7 0.78 48.45 45.35
N THR A 8 0.98 47.16 45.20
CA THR A 8 2.20 46.44 44.90
C THR A 8 2.72 46.76 43.50
N GLN A 9 4.04 46.71 43.44
CA GLN A 9 4.92 46.87 42.31
C GLN A 9 4.57 45.96 41.12
N SER A 10 4.86 46.44 39.92
CA SER A 10 5.79 45.68 39.06
C SER A 10 6.83 46.66 38.54
N VAL A 11 8.02 46.55 39.11
CA VAL A 11 9.19 47.37 38.80
C VAL A 11 9.80 46.88 37.49
N SER A 12 10.02 47.84 36.59
CA SER A 12 11.06 47.94 35.56
C SER A 12 11.95 46.72 35.32
N LEU A 13 12.15 46.43 34.03
CA LEU A 13 13.50 46.52 33.49
C LEU A 13 13.45 47.17 32.09
N ARG A 14 13.84 48.46 32.03
CA ARG A 14 14.31 49.08 30.79
C ARG A 14 15.63 48.42 30.42
N ILE A 15 15.65 47.60 29.37
CA ILE A 15 16.88 47.38 28.60
C ILE A 15 16.74 48.19 27.32
N ARG A 16 17.31 49.39 27.35
CA ARG A 16 17.42 50.28 26.20
C ARG A 16 18.72 49.93 25.48
N LEU A 17 18.63 49.04 24.49
CA LEU A 17 19.71 48.76 23.54
C LEU A 17 19.13 48.80 22.11
N HIS A 18 18.78 50.01 21.64
CA HIS A 18 18.39 50.20 20.24
C HIS A 18 19.51 50.93 19.51
N TYR A 19 20.08 50.26 18.51
CA TYR A 19 20.88 50.88 17.45
C TYR A 19 20.19 50.55 16.12
N GLU A 20 19.54 51.54 15.51
CA GLU A 20 18.90 51.40 14.21
C GLU A 20 19.91 51.76 13.10
N ARG A 21 20.21 50.81 12.22
CA ARG A 21 20.92 51.10 10.97
C ARG A 21 20.11 50.56 9.80
N THR A 22 19.54 51.48 9.01
CA THR A 22 18.90 51.15 7.74
C THR A 22 19.96 51.13 6.64
N GLN A 23 20.13 50.00 5.96
CA GLN A 23 20.84 49.94 4.68
C GLN A 23 19.85 49.58 3.59
N SER A 24 19.67 50.47 2.62
CA SER A 24 18.90 50.16 1.41
C SER A 24 19.81 49.46 0.42
N VAL A 25 19.54 48.19 0.12
CA VAL A 25 20.29 47.44 -0.89
C VAL A 25 19.69 47.68 -2.30
N SER A 26 18.43 48.13 -2.40
CA SER A 26 17.72 48.55 -3.63
C SER A 26 16.38 49.24 -3.26
N PRO A 27 15.74 50.02 -4.16
CA PRO A 27 14.42 50.59 -3.89
C PRO A 27 13.39 49.45 -3.77
N GLY A 28 12.86 49.21 -2.56
CA GLY A 28 11.81 48.23 -2.30
C GLY A 28 12.18 47.10 -1.33
N ILE A 29 13.47 46.86 -1.05
CA ILE A 29 13.91 45.84 -0.08
C ILE A 29 14.30 46.54 1.22
N ARG A 30 13.49 46.35 2.27
CA ARG A 30 13.73 46.90 3.61
C ARG A 30 14.11 45.76 4.56
N LEU A 31 15.41 45.53 4.71
CA LEU A 31 15.93 44.55 5.67
C LEU A 31 15.88 45.15 7.08
N HIS A 32 15.03 44.60 7.94
CA HIS A 32 14.98 44.93 9.36
C HIS A 32 15.85 43.94 10.12
N TYR A 33 17.05 44.38 10.53
CA TYR A 33 17.90 43.62 11.44
C TYR A 33 17.58 44.02 12.88
N VAL A 34 16.97 43.11 13.64
CA VAL A 34 16.90 43.19 15.10
C VAL A 34 17.81 42.07 15.61
N THR A 35 18.99 42.43 16.15
CA THR A 35 19.91 41.43 16.72
C THR A 35 20.12 41.71 18.21
N PRO A 36 19.71 40.80 19.12
CA PRO A 36 20.56 40.44 20.25
C PRO A 36 21.85 39.82 19.68
N ARG A 37 22.96 39.84 20.43
CA ARG A 37 24.15 39.05 20.00
C ARG A 37 23.74 37.58 19.95
N TYR A 38 23.62 37.02 18.73
CA TYR A 38 23.17 35.65 18.42
C TYR A 38 21.77 35.31 18.97
N PRO A 39 20.69 35.69 18.29
CA PRO A 39 19.39 35.14 18.63
C PRO A 39 19.35 33.66 18.24
N GLU A 40 18.99 32.78 19.17
CA GLU A 40 18.72 31.35 18.91
C GLU A 40 17.62 31.17 17.85
N CYS A 41 16.72 32.16 17.73
CA CYS A 41 15.57 32.12 16.83
C CYS A 41 15.45 33.36 15.93
N VAL A 42 15.05 33.13 14.67
CA VAL A 42 14.78 34.19 13.69
C VAL A 42 13.31 34.19 13.30
N THR A 43 12.70 35.38 13.29
CA THR A 43 11.35 35.59 12.78
C THR A 43 11.37 36.63 11.67
N ALA A 44 10.82 36.28 10.49
CA ALA A 44 10.72 37.18 9.35
C ALA A 44 9.30 37.17 8.77
N HIS A 45 8.77 38.34 8.43
CA HIS A 45 7.50 38.41 7.69
C HIS A 45 7.70 38.10 6.20
N THR A 46 8.84 38.45 5.63
CA THR A 46 9.15 38.16 4.22
C THR A 46 10.07 36.95 4.14
N THR A 47 11.37 37.18 3.95
CA THR A 47 12.36 36.12 3.80
C THR A 47 13.27 36.04 5.02
N ALA A 48 13.43 34.84 5.56
CA ALA A 48 14.52 34.49 6.46
C ALA A 48 15.64 33.82 5.66
N LEU A 49 16.86 34.34 5.77
CA LEU A 49 18.07 33.72 5.22
C LEU A 49 19.01 33.44 6.38
N CYS A 50 19.07 32.17 6.81
CA CYS A 50 19.66 31.78 8.08
C CYS A 50 20.59 30.58 7.93
N LYS A 51 21.59 30.52 8.81
CA LYS A 51 22.52 29.39 8.94
C LYS A 51 22.85 29.20 10.41
N ASP A 52 22.89 27.97 10.89
CA ASP A 52 23.27 27.62 12.26
C ASP A 52 22.41 28.33 13.35
N HIS A 53 21.06 28.23 13.27
CA HIS A 53 20.16 28.70 14.34
C HIS A 53 19.27 27.55 14.82
N GLU A 54 18.74 27.67 16.04
CA GLU A 54 17.84 26.70 16.64
C GLU A 54 16.49 26.72 15.91
N CYS A 55 15.91 27.92 15.72
CA CYS A 55 14.60 28.03 15.09
C CYS A 55 14.45 29.18 14.09
N VAL A 56 13.75 28.93 12.97
CA VAL A 56 13.41 29.94 11.97
C VAL A 56 11.91 29.91 11.68
N THR A 57 11.27 31.05 11.79
CA THR A 57 9.88 31.26 11.37
C THR A 57 9.82 32.33 10.29
N ALA A 58 9.30 31.98 9.12
CA ALA A 58 9.07 32.92 8.03
C ALA A 58 7.61 32.87 7.56
N HIS A 59 6.99 34.01 7.29
CA HIS A 59 5.69 34.01 6.62
C HIS A 59 5.87 33.73 5.12
N GLU A 60 6.63 34.53 4.36
CA GLU A 60 6.83 34.21 2.93
C GLU A 60 7.83 33.06 2.72
N ALA A 61 9.11 33.25 3.02
CA ALA A 61 10.12 32.25 2.63
C ALA A 61 11.22 32.02 3.68
N ALA A 62 11.59 30.77 3.89
CA ALA A 62 12.75 30.38 4.68
C ALA A 62 13.81 29.73 3.77
N LEU A 63 14.98 30.35 3.67
CA LEU A 63 16.16 29.81 3.00
C LEU A 63 17.19 29.50 4.07
N CYS A 64 17.25 28.24 4.49
CA CYS A 64 17.97 27.85 5.70
C CYS A 64 18.92 26.67 5.46
N LYS A 65 19.99 26.61 6.25
CA LYS A 65 20.91 25.47 6.30
C LYS A 65 21.32 25.21 7.73
N ASP A 66 21.43 23.96 8.13
CA ASP A 66 21.92 23.58 9.46
C ASP A 66 21.05 24.24 10.57
N GLN A 67 19.76 23.91 10.63
CA GLN A 67 18.83 24.38 11.68
C GLN A 67 18.16 23.18 12.36
N GLU A 68 17.71 23.35 13.59
CA GLU A 68 16.86 22.34 14.21
C GLU A 68 15.43 22.47 13.66
N TYR A 69 14.82 23.66 13.72
CA TYR A 69 13.41 23.85 13.34
C TYR A 69 13.20 24.97 12.32
N VAL A 70 12.50 24.66 11.22
CA VAL A 70 12.02 25.67 10.25
C VAL A 70 10.52 25.59 10.09
N THR A 71 9.84 26.74 10.28
CA THR A 71 8.43 26.93 9.94
C THR A 71 8.30 28.01 8.88
N ALA A 72 7.66 27.69 7.76
CA ALA A 72 7.35 28.64 6.69
C ALA A 72 5.85 28.60 6.35
N HIS A 73 5.23 29.74 6.06
CA HIS A 73 3.89 29.70 5.48
C HIS A 73 3.97 29.38 3.97
N GLU A 74 4.58 30.22 3.14
CA GLU A 74 4.63 29.92 1.69
C GLU A 74 5.71 28.88 1.35
N ALA A 75 6.99 29.15 1.61
CA ALA A 75 8.05 28.27 1.09
C ALA A 75 9.21 28.04 2.06
N ALA A 76 9.63 26.78 2.19
CA ALA A 76 10.87 26.40 2.83
C ALA A 76 11.82 25.78 1.80
N LEU A 77 13.00 26.37 1.63
CA LEU A 77 14.12 25.80 0.89
C LEU A 77 15.25 25.53 1.88
N CYS A 78 15.47 24.26 2.20
CA CYS A 78 16.31 23.92 3.34
C CYS A 78 17.22 22.71 3.11
N LYS A 79 18.27 22.64 3.91
CA LYS A 79 19.25 21.54 3.88
C LYS A 79 19.75 21.25 5.29
N ASP A 80 19.93 19.97 5.61
CA ASP A 80 20.50 19.48 6.86
C ASP A 80 19.70 20.01 8.08
N LEU A 81 18.45 19.55 8.24
CA LEU A 81 17.53 20.03 9.28
C LEU A 81 16.96 18.89 10.13
N GLU A 82 16.61 19.14 11.39
CA GLU A 82 15.81 18.17 12.15
C GLU A 82 14.34 18.22 11.68
N CYS A 83 13.71 19.39 11.66
CA CYS A 83 12.27 19.52 11.37
C CYS A 83 11.94 20.68 10.43
N VAL A 84 11.09 20.39 9.43
CA VAL A 84 10.49 21.40 8.53
C VAL A 84 8.98 21.32 8.56
N THR A 85 8.34 22.46 8.80
CA THR A 85 6.90 22.64 8.61
C THR A 85 6.67 23.73 7.57
N ALA A 86 5.95 23.42 6.49
CA ALA A 86 5.55 24.39 5.47
C ALA A 86 4.04 24.34 5.22
N HIS A 87 3.37 25.48 5.00
CA HIS A 87 1.99 25.43 4.51
C HIS A 87 1.96 25.08 3.02
N GLU A 88 2.52 25.92 2.15
CA GLU A 88 2.48 25.63 0.71
C GLU A 88 3.58 24.64 0.29
N ALA A 89 4.87 24.99 0.37
CA ALA A 89 5.93 24.18 -0.24
C ALA A 89 7.15 23.95 0.65
N ALA A 90 7.63 22.71 0.70
CA ALA A 90 8.92 22.35 1.27
C ALA A 90 9.81 21.69 0.20
N LEU A 91 10.98 22.29 -0.05
CA LEU A 91 12.08 21.71 -0.82
C LEU A 91 13.25 21.47 0.12
N CYS A 92 13.49 20.20 0.46
CA CYS A 92 14.44 19.83 1.49
C CYS A 92 15.44 18.79 1.01
N LYS A 93 16.64 18.84 1.57
CA LYS A 93 17.66 17.81 1.40
C LYS A 93 18.17 17.38 2.78
N ASP A 94 18.11 16.09 3.03
CA ASP A 94 18.53 15.43 4.26
C ASP A 94 17.84 16.00 5.55
N PRO A 95 16.50 16.20 5.60
CA PRO A 95 15.81 16.52 6.85
C PRO A 95 15.45 15.26 7.66
N GLU A 96 15.39 15.32 8.99
CA GLU A 96 14.81 14.19 9.74
C GLU A 96 13.29 14.12 9.49
N CYS A 97 12.56 15.23 9.69
CA CYS A 97 11.11 15.30 9.55
C CYS A 97 10.65 16.44 8.63
N VAL A 98 9.70 16.16 7.73
CA VAL A 98 9.03 17.18 6.91
C VAL A 98 7.51 17.04 7.01
N THR A 99 6.84 18.13 7.35
CA THR A 99 5.39 18.27 7.28
C THR A 99 5.04 19.38 6.31
N ALA A 100 4.21 19.10 5.29
CA ALA A 100 3.64 20.15 4.46
C ALA A 100 2.17 19.93 4.11
N HIS A 101 1.43 21.04 3.91
CA HIS A 101 0.04 20.96 3.46
C HIS A 101 -0.03 20.72 1.94
N GLU A 102 0.56 21.59 1.10
CA GLU A 102 0.41 21.47 -0.36
C GLU A 102 1.49 20.57 -1.03
N ALA A 103 2.78 20.83 -0.81
CA ALA A 103 3.81 20.11 -1.57
C ALA A 103 5.10 19.85 -0.78
N VAL A 104 5.59 18.61 -0.87
CA VAL A 104 6.93 18.22 -0.44
C VAL A 104 7.74 17.70 -1.62
N LEU A 105 8.93 18.26 -1.80
CA LEU A 105 9.99 17.67 -2.61
C LEU A 105 11.21 17.44 -1.71
N CYS A 106 11.51 16.19 -1.41
CA CYS A 106 12.56 15.85 -0.45
C CYS A 106 13.52 14.77 -0.96
N LYS A 107 14.77 14.85 -0.52
CA LYS A 107 15.77 13.82 -0.71
C LYS A 107 16.26 13.34 0.65
N ASP A 108 16.20 12.03 0.83
CA ASP A 108 16.67 11.26 1.99
C ASP A 108 16.06 11.75 3.33
N PRO A 109 14.72 11.94 3.47
CA PRO A 109 14.11 12.24 4.76
C PRO A 109 13.91 10.98 5.62
N GLN A 110 13.91 11.11 6.96
CA GLN A 110 13.43 9.98 7.78
C GLN A 110 11.90 9.91 7.73
N CYS A 111 11.20 11.01 8.00
CA CYS A 111 9.73 11.05 8.04
C CYS A 111 9.16 12.16 7.15
N VAL A 112 8.12 11.82 6.38
CA VAL A 112 7.36 12.80 5.58
C VAL A 112 5.87 12.68 5.87
N THR A 113 5.23 13.81 6.16
CA THR A 113 3.77 13.96 6.21
C THR A 113 3.34 15.02 5.20
N ALA A 114 2.51 14.64 4.23
CA ALA A 114 2.00 15.55 3.21
C ALA A 114 0.49 15.40 3.02
N HIS A 115 -0.24 16.52 2.94
CA HIS A 115 -1.68 16.46 2.69
C HIS A 115 -1.99 16.31 1.19
N GLU A 116 -1.43 17.17 0.33
CA GLU A 116 -1.77 17.18 -1.10
C GLU A 116 -0.76 16.38 -1.95
N ALA A 117 0.53 16.73 -1.94
CA ALA A 117 1.53 16.06 -2.79
C ALA A 117 2.87 15.83 -2.10
N ALA A 118 3.47 14.66 -2.32
CA ALA A 118 4.83 14.36 -1.92
C ALA A 118 5.62 13.64 -3.04
N LEU A 119 6.81 14.15 -3.32
CA LEU A 119 7.82 13.51 -4.16
C LEU A 119 9.08 13.35 -3.33
N CYS A 120 9.39 12.11 -2.92
CA CYS A 120 10.56 11.85 -2.08
C CYS A 120 11.45 10.76 -2.66
N LYS A 121 12.75 10.97 -2.51
CA LYS A 121 13.77 9.95 -2.76
C LYS A 121 14.23 9.41 -1.41
N ASP A 122 14.23 8.08 -1.27
CA ASP A 122 14.75 7.32 -0.13
C ASP A 122 14.17 7.74 1.25
N PRO A 123 12.84 7.85 1.45
CA PRO A 123 12.29 8.13 2.77
C PRO A 123 12.22 6.86 3.66
N GLU A 124 12.45 6.93 4.96
CA GLU A 124 12.16 5.78 5.84
C GLU A 124 10.63 5.59 5.96
N CYS A 125 9.91 6.62 6.41
CA CYS A 125 8.47 6.57 6.63
C CYS A 125 7.73 7.70 5.92
N VAL A 126 6.60 7.38 5.28
CA VAL A 126 5.74 8.39 4.65
C VAL A 126 4.25 8.22 4.91
N THR A 127 3.60 9.33 5.25
CA THR A 127 2.15 9.47 5.29
C THR A 127 1.69 10.54 4.29
N ALA A 128 0.84 10.15 3.34
CA ALA A 128 0.29 11.06 2.34
C ALA A 128 -1.23 10.96 2.23
N HIS A 129 -1.94 12.10 2.19
CA HIS A 129 -3.41 12.04 2.05
C HIS A 129 -3.84 11.91 0.58
N LYS A 130 -3.33 12.73 -0.34
CA LYS A 130 -3.72 12.64 -1.77
C LYS A 130 -2.69 11.91 -2.63
N ALA A 131 -1.65 12.58 -3.12
CA ALA A 131 -0.77 12.03 -4.14
C ALA A 131 0.67 11.88 -3.68
N SER A 132 1.25 10.72 -3.99
CA SER A 132 2.64 10.46 -3.64
C SER A 132 3.42 9.65 -4.66
N LEU A 133 4.70 10.01 -4.80
CA LEU A 133 5.68 9.29 -5.60
C LEU A 133 6.97 9.09 -4.80
N TYR A 134 7.36 7.83 -4.62
CA TYR A 134 8.54 7.43 -3.84
C TYR A 134 9.39 6.43 -4.60
N LYS A 135 10.71 6.56 -4.48
CA LYS A 135 11.64 5.69 -5.21
C LYS A 135 12.15 4.47 -4.44
N TYR A 136 12.34 4.61 -3.12
CA TYR A 136 12.84 3.55 -2.24
C TYR A 136 12.36 3.83 -0.80
N PRO A 137 11.03 3.86 -0.54
CA PRO A 137 10.55 4.08 0.81
C PRO A 137 10.60 2.79 1.62
N GLU A 138 10.88 2.82 2.93
CA GLU A 138 10.68 1.60 3.74
C GLU A 138 9.17 1.37 3.97
N CYS A 139 8.48 2.40 4.50
CA CYS A 139 7.05 2.32 4.82
C CYS A 139 6.24 3.45 4.17
N VAL A 140 5.13 3.10 3.50
CA VAL A 140 4.20 4.07 2.90
C VAL A 140 2.76 3.84 3.36
N THR A 141 2.16 4.88 3.92
CA THR A 141 0.72 4.97 4.17
C THR A 141 0.11 6.07 3.30
N ALA A 142 -0.85 5.73 2.44
CA ALA A 142 -1.55 6.72 1.63
C ALA A 142 -3.08 6.56 1.64
N HIS A 143 -3.81 7.66 1.64
CA HIS A 143 -5.27 7.60 1.54
C HIS A 143 -5.73 7.45 0.08
N LYS A 144 -5.26 8.28 -0.86
CA LYS A 144 -5.69 8.18 -2.28
C LYS A 144 -4.73 7.42 -3.18
N THR A 145 -3.58 7.99 -3.49
CA THR A 145 -2.71 7.48 -4.57
C THR A 145 -1.28 7.38 -4.08
N ALA A 146 -0.67 6.21 -4.24
CA ALA A 146 0.77 6.03 -4.05
C ALA A 146 1.39 5.31 -5.25
N LEU A 147 2.48 5.89 -5.76
CA LEU A 147 3.37 5.28 -6.73
C LEU A 147 4.73 5.03 -6.07
N CYS A 148 5.04 3.77 -5.84
CA CYS A 148 6.25 3.37 -5.13
C CYS A 148 7.12 2.49 -6.02
N LYS A 149 8.42 2.72 -5.97
CA LYS A 149 9.41 1.78 -6.46
C LYS A 149 10.11 1.18 -5.23
N ASP A 150 10.30 -0.14 -5.24
CA ASP A 150 11.05 -0.92 -4.26
C ASP A 150 10.70 -0.62 -2.77
N PRO A 151 9.41 -0.59 -2.35
CA PRO A 151 9.07 -0.40 -0.95
C PRO A 151 9.08 -1.71 -0.15
N GLU A 152 9.40 -1.66 1.14
CA GLU A 152 9.21 -2.83 2.03
C GLU A 152 7.70 -3.02 2.32
N CYS A 153 7.02 -1.97 2.80
CA CYS A 153 5.62 -2.03 3.20
C CYS A 153 4.78 -0.89 2.61
N VAL A 154 3.63 -1.23 2.02
CA VAL A 154 2.67 -0.26 1.45
C VAL A 154 1.26 -0.52 1.94
N THR A 155 0.63 0.49 2.54
CA THR A 155 -0.80 0.49 2.90
C THR A 155 -1.51 1.64 2.22
N VAL A 156 -2.48 1.33 1.34
CA VAL A 156 -3.23 2.35 0.59
C VAL A 156 -4.73 2.10 0.63
N HIS A 157 -5.49 3.17 0.85
CA HIS A 157 -6.95 3.07 0.86
C HIS A 157 -7.55 3.01 -0.57
N GLU A 158 -7.24 3.96 -1.45
CA GLU A 158 -7.77 3.93 -2.82
C GLU A 158 -6.86 3.14 -3.78
N THR A 159 -5.82 3.75 -4.34
CA THR A 159 -5.08 3.20 -5.49
C THR A 159 -3.58 3.16 -5.27
N THR A 160 -2.96 2.01 -5.58
CA THR A 160 -1.52 1.86 -5.48
C THR A 160 -0.92 1.19 -6.72
N LEU A 161 0.24 1.70 -7.14
CA LEU A 161 1.08 1.12 -8.17
C LEU A 161 2.48 0.92 -7.59
N CYS A 162 2.91 -0.33 -7.50
CA CYS A 162 4.20 -0.67 -6.91
C CYS A 162 4.99 -1.67 -7.78
N LYS A 163 6.32 -1.60 -7.71
CA LYS A 163 7.25 -2.57 -8.34
C LYS A 163 8.34 -3.04 -7.37
N ASP A 164 8.50 -4.36 -7.21
CA ASP A 164 9.39 -5.08 -6.28
C ASP A 164 9.04 -4.79 -4.80
N GLN A 165 8.28 -5.66 -4.11
CA GLN A 165 7.81 -5.43 -2.71
C GLN A 165 7.92 -6.65 -1.82
N GLU A 166 7.99 -6.42 -0.50
CA GLU A 166 7.61 -7.45 0.47
C GLU A 166 6.09 -7.45 0.69
N TYR A 167 5.49 -6.36 1.19
CA TYR A 167 4.08 -6.35 1.61
C TYR A 167 3.24 -5.22 1.03
N VAL A 168 2.08 -5.56 0.46
CA VAL A 168 1.09 -4.59 -0.02
C VAL A 168 -0.31 -4.86 0.54
N THR A 169 -0.90 -3.85 1.18
CA THR A 169 -2.30 -3.84 1.60
C THR A 169 -3.06 -2.72 0.88
N ALA A 170 -4.10 -3.07 0.13
CA ALA A 170 -4.92 -2.11 -0.61
C ALA A 170 -6.43 -2.34 -0.41
N HIS A 171 -7.19 -1.26 -0.19
CA HIS A 171 -8.63 -1.37 -0.01
C HIS A 171 -9.41 -1.32 -1.35
N GLU A 172 -9.14 -0.36 -2.25
CA GLU A 172 -9.84 -0.28 -3.54
C GLU A 172 -9.11 -0.99 -4.69
N ALA A 173 -7.89 -0.58 -5.04
CA ALA A 173 -7.18 -1.14 -6.19
C ALA A 173 -5.65 -1.19 -5.99
N VAL A 174 -5.08 -2.35 -6.31
CA VAL A 174 -3.62 -2.55 -6.39
C VAL A 174 -3.23 -3.05 -7.77
N LEU A 175 -2.19 -2.41 -8.32
CA LEU A 175 -1.42 -2.91 -9.46
C LEU A 175 0.01 -3.13 -9.00
N CYS A 176 0.46 -4.38 -8.99
CA CYS A 176 1.77 -4.70 -8.44
C CYS A 176 2.54 -5.69 -9.31
N LYS A 177 3.86 -5.61 -9.22
CA LYS A 177 4.78 -6.50 -9.93
C LYS A 177 5.84 -6.96 -8.95
N ASP A 178 5.98 -8.28 -8.84
CA ASP A 178 6.96 -8.97 -7.99
C ASP A 178 6.80 -8.66 -6.48
N PRO A 179 5.60 -8.72 -5.87
CA PRO A 179 5.45 -8.68 -4.41
C PRO A 179 5.66 -10.07 -3.77
N GLU A 180 6.12 -10.13 -2.51
CA GLU A 180 6.02 -11.38 -1.73
C GLU A 180 4.56 -11.62 -1.32
N CYS A 181 3.92 -10.61 -0.71
CA CYS A 181 2.57 -10.73 -0.13
C CYS A 181 1.63 -9.58 -0.52
N VAL A 182 0.39 -9.91 -0.92
CA VAL A 182 -0.65 -8.92 -1.24
C VAL A 182 -1.97 -9.21 -0.54
N THR A 183 -2.52 -8.21 0.15
CA THR A 183 -3.90 -8.21 0.64
C THR A 183 -4.71 -7.14 -0.07
N ALA A 184 -5.75 -7.55 -0.79
CA ALA A 184 -6.61 -6.64 -1.54
C ALA A 184 -8.10 -6.84 -1.23
N HIS A 185 -8.80 -5.77 -0.88
CA HIS A 185 -10.21 -5.87 -0.52
C HIS A 185 -11.16 -5.79 -1.74
N LYS A 186 -10.88 -4.97 -2.76
CA LYS A 186 -11.75 -4.86 -3.94
C LYS A 186 -11.14 -5.37 -5.25
N ALA A 187 -10.01 -4.81 -5.69
CA ALA A 187 -9.40 -5.18 -6.95
C ALA A 187 -7.88 -5.35 -6.84
N ALA A 188 -7.36 -6.43 -7.42
CA ALA A 188 -5.92 -6.62 -7.58
C ALA A 188 -5.55 -7.14 -8.96
N LEU A 189 -4.48 -6.58 -9.51
CA LEU A 189 -3.78 -7.10 -10.67
C LEU A 189 -2.31 -7.25 -10.32
N CYS A 190 -1.84 -8.48 -10.16
CA CYS A 190 -0.46 -8.73 -9.75
C CYS A 190 0.19 -9.85 -10.56
N LYS A 191 1.52 -9.81 -10.60
CA LYS A 191 2.37 -10.70 -11.38
C LYS A 191 3.54 -11.16 -10.52
N ASP A 192 3.84 -12.46 -10.59
CA ASP A 192 4.95 -13.15 -9.92
C ASP A 192 4.92 -12.90 -8.40
N LEU A 193 4.12 -13.66 -7.64
CA LEU A 193 3.92 -13.41 -6.21
C LEU A 193 3.87 -14.69 -5.38
N GLU A 194 4.32 -14.65 -4.12
CA GLU A 194 4.26 -15.83 -3.25
C GLU A 194 2.83 -16.02 -2.73
N CYS A 195 2.29 -15.02 -2.01
CA CYS A 195 1.01 -15.16 -1.33
C CYS A 195 0.04 -14.01 -1.62
N VAL A 196 -1.23 -14.36 -1.80
CA VAL A 196 -2.31 -13.40 -2.04
C VAL A 196 -3.55 -13.71 -1.21
N THR A 197 -4.16 -12.64 -0.67
CA THR A 197 -5.52 -12.65 -0.12
C THR A 197 -6.38 -11.60 -0.84
N ALA A 198 -7.49 -12.04 -1.44
CA ALA A 198 -8.42 -11.20 -2.17
C ALA A 198 -9.85 -11.34 -1.66
N HIS A 199 -10.51 -10.22 -1.37
CA HIS A 199 -11.91 -10.28 -0.90
C HIS A 199 -12.94 -10.13 -2.03
N LYS A 200 -12.59 -9.54 -3.18
CA LYS A 200 -13.52 -9.43 -4.32
C LYS A 200 -12.94 -9.97 -5.62
N ALA A 201 -12.55 -9.10 -6.56
CA ALA A 201 -12.19 -9.48 -7.91
C ALA A 201 -10.69 -9.33 -8.11
N SER A 202 -10.02 -10.39 -8.55
CA SER A 202 -8.58 -10.32 -8.77
C SER A 202 -8.08 -11.12 -9.96
N LEU A 203 -6.96 -10.66 -10.53
CA LEU A 203 -6.26 -11.32 -11.62
C LEU A 203 -4.78 -11.47 -11.26
N TYR A 204 -4.31 -12.72 -11.26
CA TYR A 204 -2.96 -13.06 -10.87
C TYR A 204 -2.27 -13.91 -11.93
N LYS A 205 -0.98 -13.66 -12.10
CA LYS A 205 -0.12 -14.43 -12.99
C LYS A 205 1.03 -15.02 -12.17
N TYR A 206 1.06 -16.34 -12.03
CA TYR A 206 2.06 -17.10 -11.26
C TYR A 206 2.09 -16.78 -9.76
N PRO A 207 0.97 -16.94 -9.03
CA PRO A 207 1.01 -16.94 -7.57
C PRO A 207 1.41 -18.33 -7.02
N GLU A 208 2.18 -18.44 -5.94
CA GLU A 208 2.31 -19.75 -5.26
C GLU A 208 0.99 -20.10 -4.55
N CYS A 209 0.48 -19.19 -3.71
CA CYS A 209 -0.73 -19.39 -2.92
C CYS A 209 -1.76 -18.27 -3.11
N VAL A 210 -3.02 -18.64 -3.35
CA VAL A 210 -4.15 -17.70 -3.49
C VAL A 210 -5.28 -18.06 -2.55
N THR A 211 -5.74 -17.07 -1.78
CA THR A 211 -7.01 -17.13 -1.03
C THR A 211 -7.96 -16.07 -1.55
N ALA A 212 -9.15 -16.48 -2.02
CA ALA A 212 -10.15 -15.58 -2.58
C ALA A 212 -11.52 -15.76 -1.91
N HIS A 213 -12.17 -14.67 -1.49
CA HIS A 213 -13.54 -14.76 -0.96
C HIS A 213 -14.58 -14.78 -2.08
N LYS A 214 -14.41 -13.98 -3.14
CA LYS A 214 -15.35 -13.96 -4.28
C LYS A 214 -14.78 -14.65 -5.50
N THR A 215 -14.16 -13.90 -6.40
CA THR A 215 -13.74 -14.41 -7.70
C THR A 215 -12.29 -14.03 -7.94
N ALA A 216 -11.44 -15.03 -8.14
CA ALA A 216 -10.08 -14.81 -8.61
C ALA A 216 -9.81 -15.60 -9.88
N LEU A 217 -9.19 -14.93 -10.85
CA LEU A 217 -8.66 -15.52 -12.07
C LEU A 217 -7.15 -15.67 -11.93
N CYS A 218 -6.69 -16.91 -11.91
CA CYS A 218 -5.28 -17.22 -11.73
C CYS A 218 -4.73 -18.05 -12.88
N LYS A 219 -3.52 -17.70 -13.28
CA LYS A 219 -2.71 -18.51 -14.18
C LYS A 219 -1.57 -19.15 -13.39
N ASP A 220 -1.51 -20.47 -13.45
CA ASP A 220 -0.52 -21.38 -12.90
C ASP A 220 -0.28 -21.18 -11.40
N PRO A 221 -1.31 -21.29 -10.53
CA PRO A 221 -1.12 -21.27 -9.08
C PRO A 221 -0.65 -22.63 -8.53
N GLU A 222 0.22 -22.70 -7.53
CA GLU A 222 0.46 -23.98 -6.84
C GLU A 222 -0.79 -24.36 -6.03
N CYS A 223 -1.25 -23.45 -5.17
CA CYS A 223 -2.44 -23.64 -4.33
C CYS A 223 -3.46 -22.52 -4.51
N PHE A 224 -4.73 -22.89 -4.67
CA PHE A 224 -5.84 -21.94 -4.77
C PHE A 224 -6.99 -22.34 -3.86
N THR A 225 -7.39 -21.42 -2.97
CA THR A 225 -8.58 -21.54 -2.12
C THR A 225 -9.60 -20.45 -2.46
N ALA A 226 -10.85 -20.82 -2.76
CA ALA A 226 -11.95 -19.88 -2.90
C ALA A 226 -13.18 -20.22 -2.05
N HIS A 227 -13.88 -19.18 -1.60
CA HIS A 227 -15.23 -19.33 -1.06
C HIS A 227 -16.28 -19.35 -2.19
N GLU A 228 -16.42 -18.31 -3.01
CA GLU A 228 -17.37 -18.34 -4.14
C GLU A 228 -16.76 -19.08 -5.35
N ALA A 229 -15.86 -18.46 -6.12
CA ALA A 229 -15.42 -19.02 -7.41
C ALA A 229 -13.90 -19.03 -7.62
N ALA A 230 -13.37 -20.21 -7.97
CA ALA A 230 -12.01 -20.40 -8.47
C ALA A 230 -11.99 -20.51 -10.00
N LEU A 231 -11.26 -19.60 -10.67
CA LEU A 231 -11.03 -19.64 -12.12
C LEU A 231 -9.53 -19.81 -12.38
N CYS A 232 -9.13 -21.01 -12.77
CA CYS A 232 -7.74 -21.47 -12.72
C CYS A 232 -7.29 -21.96 -14.10
N LYS A 233 -6.10 -21.56 -14.53
CA LYS A 233 -5.38 -22.24 -15.61
C LYS A 233 -4.17 -22.92 -14.99
N ASP A 234 -4.06 -24.23 -15.14
CA ASP A 234 -2.92 -25.06 -14.73
C ASP A 234 -2.55 -25.01 -13.21
N PRO A 235 -3.52 -25.05 -12.25
CA PRO A 235 -3.22 -25.24 -10.82
C PRO A 235 -2.64 -26.62 -10.46
N GLU A 236 -1.90 -26.73 -9.35
CA GLU A 236 -1.65 -28.03 -8.71
C GLU A 236 -2.85 -28.42 -7.83
N TYR A 237 -3.22 -27.57 -6.86
CA TYR A 237 -4.30 -27.84 -5.89
C TYR A 237 -5.36 -26.75 -5.86
N VAL A 238 -6.64 -27.14 -5.92
CA VAL A 238 -7.78 -26.22 -5.78
C VAL A 238 -8.76 -26.69 -4.72
N THR A 239 -9.10 -25.78 -3.81
CA THR A 239 -10.22 -25.95 -2.87
C THR A 239 -11.23 -24.82 -3.10
N ALA A 240 -12.48 -25.18 -3.42
CA ALA A 240 -13.56 -24.22 -3.59
C ALA A 240 -14.79 -24.61 -2.76
N HIS A 241 -15.46 -23.63 -2.16
CA HIS A 241 -16.74 -23.91 -1.51
C HIS A 241 -17.88 -23.95 -2.54
N GLU A 242 -18.12 -22.90 -3.32
CA GLU A 242 -19.16 -22.99 -4.37
C GLU A 242 -18.61 -23.64 -5.65
N ALA A 243 -17.78 -22.95 -6.43
CA ALA A 243 -17.41 -23.43 -7.77
C ALA A 243 -15.90 -23.40 -8.05
N ALA A 244 -15.40 -24.46 -8.69
CA ALA A 244 -14.09 -24.51 -9.31
C ALA A 244 -14.19 -24.78 -10.82
N LEU A 245 -13.58 -23.90 -11.62
CA LEU A 245 -13.38 -24.08 -13.06
C LEU A 245 -11.89 -24.06 -13.36
N CYS A 246 -11.32 -25.24 -13.61
CA CYS A 246 -9.91 -25.37 -13.96
C CYS A 246 -9.74 -26.02 -15.33
N LYS A 247 -8.66 -25.64 -16.02
CA LYS A 247 -8.28 -26.25 -17.30
C LYS A 247 -7.42 -27.49 -17.02
N ASP A 248 -6.14 -27.29 -16.76
CA ASP A 248 -5.21 -28.35 -16.40
C ASP A 248 -5.08 -28.36 -14.85
N LEU A 249 -5.00 -29.51 -14.20
CA LEU A 249 -5.06 -29.61 -12.74
C LEU A 249 -4.53 -30.96 -12.23
N GLU A 250 -3.86 -30.97 -11.06
CA GLU A 250 -3.56 -32.23 -10.34
C GLU A 250 -4.72 -32.68 -9.42
N CYS A 251 -5.20 -31.81 -8.52
CA CYS A 251 -6.24 -32.15 -7.54
C CYS A 251 -7.26 -31.01 -7.26
N VAL A 252 -8.57 -31.29 -7.28
CA VAL A 252 -9.61 -30.34 -6.83
C VAL A 252 -10.55 -30.93 -5.81
N THR A 253 -10.88 -30.12 -4.80
CA THR A 253 -11.98 -30.34 -3.88
C THR A 253 -12.98 -29.18 -4.01
N ALA A 254 -14.21 -29.47 -4.41
CA ALA A 254 -15.30 -28.51 -4.46
C ALA A 254 -16.47 -28.98 -3.57
N HIS A 255 -17.14 -28.07 -2.86
CA HIS A 255 -18.37 -28.44 -2.16
C HIS A 255 -19.57 -28.46 -3.12
N GLU A 256 -19.86 -27.40 -3.89
CA GLU A 256 -20.94 -27.48 -4.87
C GLU A 256 -20.46 -28.09 -6.20
N ALA A 257 -19.68 -27.35 -7.00
CA ALA A 257 -19.40 -27.76 -8.38
C ALA A 257 -17.91 -27.75 -8.76
N ALA A 258 -17.45 -28.80 -9.44
CA ALA A 258 -16.14 -28.87 -10.09
C ALA A 258 -16.29 -29.08 -11.61
N LEU A 259 -15.72 -28.17 -12.40
CA LEU A 259 -15.60 -28.26 -13.87
C LEU A 259 -14.12 -28.32 -14.26
N CYS A 260 -13.70 -29.43 -14.85
CA CYS A 260 -12.30 -29.67 -15.24
C CYS A 260 -12.20 -30.13 -16.70
N ASN A 261 -11.35 -29.47 -17.50
CA ASN A 261 -11.21 -29.77 -18.94
C ASN A 261 -9.75 -29.93 -19.37
N ASP A 262 -9.41 -31.12 -19.84
CA ASP A 262 -8.10 -31.46 -20.44
C ASP A 262 -6.91 -31.43 -19.45
N PRO A 263 -6.96 -32.19 -18.35
CA PRO A 263 -5.86 -32.23 -17.41
C PRO A 263 -4.73 -33.10 -17.96
N LYS A 264 -3.50 -32.59 -17.85
CA LYS A 264 -2.31 -33.43 -17.89
C LYS A 264 -2.20 -34.13 -16.54
N ASP A 265 -2.33 -35.45 -16.52
CA ASP A 265 -2.04 -36.31 -15.36
C ASP A 265 -2.73 -35.89 -14.02
N PRO A 266 -4.07 -35.78 -13.98
CA PRO A 266 -4.81 -35.43 -12.77
C PRO A 266 -4.98 -36.66 -11.86
N GLU A 267 -4.64 -36.52 -10.58
CA GLU A 267 -4.82 -37.61 -9.62
C GLU A 267 -6.29 -37.72 -9.18
N CYS A 268 -6.93 -36.63 -8.74
CA CYS A 268 -8.30 -36.72 -8.21
C CYS A 268 -9.18 -35.45 -8.29
N VAL A 269 -10.48 -35.66 -8.53
CA VAL A 269 -11.55 -34.67 -8.30
C VAL A 269 -12.47 -35.16 -7.20
N THR A 270 -12.74 -34.31 -6.21
CA THR A 270 -13.79 -34.52 -5.21
C THR A 270 -14.80 -33.38 -5.28
N ALA A 271 -16.07 -33.71 -5.54
CA ALA A 271 -17.18 -32.76 -5.49
C ALA A 271 -18.29 -33.29 -4.57
N HIS A 272 -18.92 -32.45 -3.75
CA HIS A 272 -20.09 -32.91 -2.99
C HIS A 272 -21.34 -32.90 -3.89
N GLU A 273 -21.66 -31.82 -4.59
CA GLU A 273 -22.85 -31.80 -5.47
C GLU A 273 -22.54 -32.37 -6.86
N ALA A 274 -21.72 -31.70 -7.66
CA ALA A 274 -21.55 -32.03 -9.08
C ALA A 274 -20.11 -31.98 -9.57
N ALA A 275 -19.70 -32.99 -10.34
CA ALA A 275 -18.43 -33.03 -11.08
C ALA A 275 -18.68 -33.20 -12.59
N LEU A 276 -18.11 -32.29 -13.39
CA LEU A 276 -18.03 -32.41 -14.85
C LEU A 276 -16.56 -32.42 -15.28
N CYS A 277 -16.10 -33.60 -15.69
CA CYS A 277 -14.67 -33.86 -15.87
C CYS A 277 -14.37 -34.63 -17.15
N LYS A 278 -13.19 -34.45 -17.72
CA LYS A 278 -12.72 -35.13 -18.94
C LYS A 278 -11.26 -35.53 -18.78
N TYR A 279 -10.91 -36.79 -19.05
CA TYR A 279 -9.54 -37.33 -18.94
C TYR A 279 -8.97 -37.31 -17.52
N LEU A 280 -9.47 -38.16 -16.59
CA LEU A 280 -8.96 -38.22 -15.21
C LEU A 280 -8.64 -39.63 -14.70
N GLU A 281 -7.73 -39.75 -13.73
CA GLU A 281 -7.52 -41.00 -12.98
C GLU A 281 -8.74 -41.31 -12.09
N CYS A 282 -9.13 -40.41 -11.18
CA CYS A 282 -10.31 -40.65 -10.35
C CYS A 282 -11.23 -39.44 -10.06
N VAL A 283 -12.54 -39.70 -10.03
CA VAL A 283 -13.59 -38.74 -9.65
C VAL A 283 -14.44 -39.32 -8.53
N THR A 284 -14.62 -38.53 -7.47
CA THR A 284 -15.57 -38.78 -6.38
C THR A 284 -16.62 -37.68 -6.36
N ALA A 285 -17.88 -38.02 -6.60
CA ALA A 285 -19.01 -37.10 -6.47
C ALA A 285 -20.05 -37.67 -5.48
N HIS A 286 -20.61 -36.86 -4.58
CA HIS A 286 -21.70 -37.35 -3.74
C HIS A 286 -23.03 -37.40 -4.52
N GLU A 287 -23.47 -36.32 -5.16
CA GLU A 287 -24.72 -36.39 -5.95
C GLU A 287 -24.49 -36.85 -7.40
N ALA A 288 -23.77 -36.09 -8.21
CA ALA A 288 -23.69 -36.34 -9.66
C ALA A 288 -22.28 -36.24 -10.25
N ALA A 289 -21.92 -37.21 -11.09
CA ALA A 289 -20.71 -37.18 -11.91
C ALA A 289 -21.05 -37.34 -13.40
N LEU A 290 -20.55 -36.43 -14.25
CA LEU A 290 -20.55 -36.54 -15.70
C LEU A 290 -19.11 -36.55 -16.21
N CYS A 291 -18.64 -37.71 -16.68
CA CYS A 291 -17.22 -37.97 -16.90
C CYS A 291 -16.96 -38.67 -18.25
N ASN A 292 -15.84 -38.37 -18.91
CA ASN A 292 -15.43 -39.06 -20.14
C ASN A 292 -13.95 -39.45 -20.10
N ASP A 293 -13.63 -40.68 -20.51
CA ASP A 293 -12.27 -41.25 -20.62
C ASP A 293 -11.54 -41.28 -19.24
N LEU A 294 -12.02 -42.10 -18.29
CA LEU A 294 -11.52 -42.18 -16.91
C LEU A 294 -11.07 -43.59 -16.48
N GLU A 295 -10.15 -43.68 -15.51
CA GLU A 295 -9.85 -44.97 -14.87
C GLU A 295 -10.92 -45.34 -13.83
N CYS A 296 -11.25 -44.47 -12.88
CA CYS A 296 -12.18 -44.77 -11.79
C CYS A 296 -13.22 -43.67 -11.51
N VAL A 297 -14.50 -44.05 -11.38
CA VAL A 297 -15.59 -43.14 -10.94
C VAL A 297 -16.34 -43.69 -9.74
N THR A 298 -16.46 -42.88 -8.70
CA THR A 298 -17.31 -43.15 -7.53
C THR A 298 -18.37 -42.07 -7.42
N ALA A 299 -19.64 -42.45 -7.54
CA ALA A 299 -20.78 -41.56 -7.29
C ALA A 299 -21.69 -42.16 -6.21
N HIS A 300 -22.20 -41.36 -5.28
CA HIS A 300 -23.15 -41.89 -4.30
C HIS A 300 -24.55 -42.05 -4.91
N GLU A 301 -25.03 -41.07 -5.70
CA GLU A 301 -26.33 -41.16 -6.39
C GLU A 301 -26.26 -41.49 -7.88
N ALA A 302 -25.60 -40.67 -8.71
CA ALA A 302 -25.66 -40.83 -10.16
C ALA A 302 -24.31 -40.63 -10.87
N ALA A 303 -24.00 -41.53 -11.81
CA ALA A 303 -22.83 -41.43 -12.68
C ALA A 303 -23.24 -41.65 -14.15
N LEU A 304 -22.90 -40.68 -15.02
CA LEU A 304 -22.94 -40.85 -16.48
C LEU A 304 -21.50 -40.77 -16.99
N CYS A 305 -20.97 -41.91 -17.41
CA CYS A 305 -19.57 -42.05 -17.80
C CYS A 305 -19.44 -42.56 -19.23
N LYS A 306 -18.31 -42.28 -19.88
CA LYS A 306 -17.95 -42.90 -21.16
C LYS A 306 -16.56 -43.52 -21.04
N ASP A 307 -16.44 -44.79 -21.42
CA ASP A 307 -15.20 -45.58 -21.39
C ASP A 307 -14.48 -45.69 -20.02
N PRO A 308 -15.16 -45.94 -18.88
CA PRO A 308 -14.48 -46.10 -17.59
C PRO A 308 -13.87 -47.50 -17.38
N GLU A 309 -12.70 -47.59 -16.74
CA GLU A 309 -12.16 -48.90 -16.30
C GLU A 309 -12.91 -49.46 -15.07
N CYS A 310 -13.34 -48.59 -14.15
CA CYS A 310 -14.08 -48.96 -12.94
C CYS A 310 -15.15 -47.91 -12.58
N VAL A 311 -16.38 -48.36 -12.27
CA VAL A 311 -17.48 -47.49 -11.82
C VAL A 311 -18.17 -48.08 -10.59
N THR A 312 -18.33 -47.27 -9.55
CA THR A 312 -19.11 -47.63 -8.37
C THR A 312 -20.21 -46.60 -8.09
N ALA A 313 -21.45 -47.08 -7.96
CA ALA A 313 -22.61 -46.29 -7.52
C ALA A 313 -23.21 -46.92 -6.27
N GLN A 314 -23.28 -46.20 -5.15
CA GLN A 314 -23.71 -46.78 -3.86
C GLN A 314 -25.24 -46.89 -3.74
N HIS A 315 -26.00 -45.87 -4.16
CA HIS A 315 -27.45 -45.83 -3.97
C HIS A 315 -28.25 -45.56 -5.25
N GLY A 316 -27.62 -45.26 -6.40
CA GLY A 316 -28.34 -45.02 -7.65
C GLY A 316 -27.70 -45.63 -8.91
N ALA A 317 -27.89 -44.99 -10.06
CA ALA A 317 -27.64 -45.59 -11.37
C ALA A 317 -26.30 -45.14 -11.97
N ALA A 318 -25.55 -46.10 -12.48
CA ALA A 318 -24.40 -45.87 -13.37
C ALA A 318 -24.82 -46.17 -14.81
N LEU A 319 -24.70 -45.18 -15.69
CA LEU A 319 -24.89 -45.31 -17.14
C LEU A 319 -23.52 -45.15 -17.81
N CYS A 320 -23.04 -46.21 -18.47
CA CYS A 320 -21.74 -46.27 -19.12
C CYS A 320 -21.87 -46.78 -20.56
#